data_AF-A0A8K1V7K6-F1
#
_entry.id   AF-A0A8K1V7K6-F1
#
_cell.length_a   1.000
_cell.length_b   1.000
_cell.length_c   1.000
_cell.angle_alpha   90.00
_cell.angle_beta   90.00
_cell.angle_gamma   90.00
#
_symmetry.space_group_name_H-M   'P 1'
#
loop_
_entity.id
_entity.type
_entity.pdbx_description
1 polymer ?
#
loop_
_entity_poly.entity_id
_entity_poly.type
_entity_poly.pdbx_seq_one_letter_code
_entity_poly.pdbx_strand_id
1 'polypeptide(L)'
;MRYGYLDVVVFSVVFSVGFCLVCSLVDSLLGFWVFIELMSLSIIPSFFFNVNVLSYNFYSSILCYIIMSGLSSVLLVSGLLVSGLYYFVYFGFVVKFGLFPFMFWVYRVFSVGNWVFIYLLSVVAKFPVLFFCFLYEVNNFSLIFLDCFLTIFVCSFLIWFFSLSWEYIWCHISLSSVATLVVVCFCSSIEVCAFIYFYYFLWASLSIIYFIVVSDISDLKGYLFWCFCFLLLVTPVSLPLIYKLGVTFGVLYSSIYILLIWSIYSFSEQFFLYKLAGEFFLSNVYNNWV
;
A
#
# COMPACT_ATOMS: atom_id res chain seq x y z
N MET A 1 -25.84 -19.89 5.69
CA MET A 1 -24.66 -19.48 6.47
C MET A 1 -23.82 -18.45 5.70
N ARG A 2 -24.35 -17.25 5.44
CA ARG A 2 -23.65 -16.15 4.72
C ARG A 2 -23.52 -14.85 5.55
N TYR A 3 -24.34 -14.68 6.59
CA TYR A 3 -24.32 -13.49 7.45
C TYR A 3 -23.09 -13.40 8.35
N GLY A 4 -22.65 -14.51 8.96
CA GLY A 4 -21.47 -14.49 9.86
C GLY A 4 -20.16 -14.06 9.19
N TYR A 5 -20.00 -14.30 7.88
CA TYR A 5 -18.81 -13.82 7.14
C TYR A 5 -18.85 -12.31 6.88
N LEU A 6 -20.05 -11.76 6.67
CA LEU A 6 -20.23 -10.31 6.53
C LEU A 6 -19.98 -9.62 7.88
N ASP A 7 -20.43 -10.21 8.99
CA ASP A 7 -20.22 -9.65 10.33
C ASP A 7 -18.72 -9.52 10.66
N VAL A 8 -17.91 -10.52 10.28
CA VAL A 8 -16.45 -10.50 10.45
C VAL A 8 -15.79 -9.41 9.60
N VAL A 9 -16.24 -9.22 8.36
CA VAL A 9 -15.73 -8.14 7.50
C VAL A 9 -16.11 -6.78 8.04
N VAL A 10 -17.38 -6.59 8.39
CA VAL A 10 -17.87 -5.32 8.95
C VAL A 10 -17.11 -4.99 10.24
N PHE A 11 -16.89 -5.99 11.12
CA PHE A 11 -16.04 -5.84 12.29
C PHE A 11 -14.65 -5.33 11.90
N SER A 12 -13.94 -6.03 11.01
CA SER A 12 -12.58 -5.66 10.62
C SER A 12 -12.49 -4.24 10.03
N VAL A 13 -13.46 -3.84 9.20
CA VAL A 13 -13.47 -2.51 8.57
C VAL A 13 -13.76 -1.42 9.59
N VAL A 14 -14.80 -1.59 10.43
CA VAL A 14 -15.19 -0.57 11.41
C VAL A 14 -14.09 -0.37 12.45
N PHE A 15 -13.52 -1.46 12.98
CA PHE A 15 -12.48 -1.36 13.99
C PHE A 15 -11.16 -0.84 13.43
N SER A 16 -10.73 -1.29 12.24
CA SER A 16 -9.48 -0.79 11.63
C SER A 16 -9.56 0.71 11.32
N VAL A 17 -10.66 1.18 10.72
CA VAL A 17 -10.87 2.61 10.45
C VAL A 17 -11.03 3.40 11.75
N GLY A 18 -11.79 2.87 12.72
CA GLY A 18 -11.96 3.50 14.03
C GLY A 18 -10.64 3.68 14.77
N PHE A 19 -9.84 2.62 14.92
CA PHE A 19 -8.53 2.69 15.57
C PHE A 19 -7.55 3.59 14.80
N CYS A 20 -7.63 3.59 13.48
CA CYS A 20 -6.85 4.48 12.63
C CYS A 20 -7.17 5.96 12.90
N LEU A 21 -8.44 6.33 13.05
CA LEU A 21 -8.84 7.70 13.41
C LEU A 21 -8.42 8.04 14.84
N VAL A 22 -8.62 7.14 15.80
CA VAL A 22 -8.21 7.37 17.19
C VAL A 22 -6.70 7.53 17.32
N CYS A 23 -5.91 6.87 16.47
CA CYS A 23 -4.46 7.05 16.39
C CYS A 23 -4.06 8.53 16.20
N SER A 24 -4.85 9.31 15.44
CA SER A 24 -4.59 10.75 15.24
C SER A 24 -4.99 11.64 16.42
N LEU A 25 -5.85 11.15 17.31
CA LEU A 25 -6.41 11.94 18.42
C LEU A 25 -5.61 11.80 19.72
N VAL A 26 -4.59 10.94 19.74
CA VAL A 26 -3.91 10.54 20.96
C VAL A 26 -2.59 11.29 21.10
N ASP A 27 -2.45 12.01 22.21
CA ASP A 27 -1.29 12.88 22.46
C ASP A 27 -0.03 12.11 22.91
N SER A 28 -0.16 10.84 23.32
CA SER A 28 0.96 10.04 23.83
C SER A 28 1.53 9.10 22.77
N LEU A 29 2.87 9.05 22.65
CA LEU A 29 3.58 8.13 21.75
C LEU A 29 3.24 6.66 22.01
N LEU A 30 3.06 6.29 23.29
CA LEU A 30 2.64 4.94 23.69
C LEU A 30 1.22 4.64 23.24
N GLY A 31 0.29 5.59 23.41
CA GLY A 31 -1.08 5.44 22.95
C GLY A 31 -1.15 5.33 21.42
N PHE A 32 -0.39 6.15 20.69
CA PHE A 32 -0.23 6.04 19.25
C PHE A 32 0.23 4.63 18.84
N TRP A 33 1.26 4.08 19.49
CA TRP A 33 1.70 2.70 19.25
C TRP A 33 0.59 1.67 19.51
N VAL A 34 -0.14 1.76 20.63
CA VAL A 34 -1.24 0.85 20.98
C VAL A 34 -2.30 0.83 19.88
N PHE A 35 -2.73 2.00 19.37
CA PHE A 35 -3.75 2.05 18.34
C PHE A 35 -3.30 1.49 16.99
N ILE A 36 -2.01 1.62 16.64
CA ILE A 36 -1.49 0.95 15.44
C ILE A 36 -1.52 -0.57 15.61
N GLU A 37 -1.21 -1.11 16.80
CA GLU A 37 -1.33 -2.56 17.04
C GLU A 37 -2.78 -3.06 17.06
N LEU A 38 -3.69 -2.30 17.66
CA LEU A 38 -5.12 -2.65 17.61
C LEU A 38 -5.64 -2.63 16.17
N MET A 39 -5.18 -1.66 15.36
CA MET A 39 -5.47 -1.63 13.93
C MET A 39 -4.91 -2.87 13.22
N SER A 40 -3.64 -3.24 13.41
CA SER A 40 -3.04 -4.42 12.76
C SER A 40 -3.78 -5.73 13.12
N LEU A 41 -4.15 -5.90 14.40
CA LEU A 41 -4.90 -7.06 14.87
C LEU A 41 -6.33 -7.09 14.31
N SER A 42 -6.98 -5.93 14.17
CA SER A 42 -8.35 -5.83 13.64
C SER A 42 -8.47 -6.18 12.15
N ILE A 43 -7.36 -6.18 11.41
CA ILE A 43 -7.32 -6.57 9.99
C ILE A 43 -7.30 -8.10 9.84
N ILE A 44 -6.75 -8.86 10.80
CA ILE A 44 -6.61 -10.32 10.70
C ILE A 44 -7.94 -11.04 10.40
N PRO A 45 -9.09 -10.69 11.01
CA PRO A 45 -10.35 -11.35 10.69
C PRO A 45 -10.78 -11.21 9.22
N SER A 46 -10.41 -10.13 8.52
CA SER A 46 -10.77 -9.96 7.09
C SER A 46 -10.06 -10.95 6.16
N PHE A 47 -8.96 -11.57 6.62
CA PHE A 47 -8.28 -12.64 5.89
C PHE A 47 -9.17 -13.87 5.73
N PHE A 48 -10.05 -14.15 6.69
CA PHE A 48 -10.91 -15.34 6.68
C PHE A 48 -12.20 -15.17 5.86
N PHE A 49 -12.40 -14.01 5.25
CA PHE A 49 -13.52 -13.80 4.34
C PHE A 49 -13.36 -14.64 3.07
N ASN A 50 -14.45 -15.20 2.54
CA ASN A 50 -14.48 -15.88 1.23
C ASN A 50 -13.37 -16.93 0.95
N VAL A 51 -12.88 -17.63 1.99
CA VAL A 51 -11.85 -18.67 1.81
C VAL A 51 -12.51 -19.94 1.27
N ASN A 52 -12.50 -20.11 -0.05
CA ASN A 52 -13.11 -21.26 -0.70
C ASN A 52 -12.30 -22.55 -0.51
N VAL A 53 -10.97 -22.46 -0.36
CA VAL A 53 -10.09 -23.61 -0.07
C VAL A 53 -8.96 -23.17 0.86
N LEU A 54 -8.91 -23.74 2.07
CA LEU A 54 -7.81 -23.54 3.02
C LEU A 54 -6.55 -24.25 2.53
N SER A 55 -5.72 -23.53 1.77
CA SER A 55 -4.41 -24.02 1.34
C SER A 55 -3.35 -23.82 2.43
N TYR A 56 -2.28 -24.63 2.39
CA TYR A 56 -1.10 -24.42 3.25
C TYR A 56 -0.54 -22.99 3.12
N ASN A 57 -0.62 -22.41 1.92
CA ASN A 57 -0.16 -21.05 1.64
C ASN A 57 -0.92 -20.01 2.47
N PHE A 58 -2.23 -20.19 2.70
CA PHE A 58 -3.07 -19.28 3.48
C PHE A 58 -2.56 -19.09 4.92
N TYR A 59 -2.40 -20.18 5.67
CA TYR A 59 -1.87 -20.10 7.04
C TYR A 59 -0.45 -19.54 7.07
N SER A 60 0.35 -19.88 6.06
CA SER A 60 1.71 -19.38 5.92
C SER A 60 1.76 -17.86 5.71
N SER A 61 0.79 -17.28 4.98
CA SER A 61 0.68 -15.84 4.76
C SER A 61 0.17 -15.11 6.00
N ILE A 62 -0.80 -15.66 6.73
CA ILE A 62 -1.27 -15.10 8.00
C ILE A 62 -0.16 -15.10 9.04
N LEU A 63 0.56 -16.22 9.19
CA LEU A 63 1.72 -16.29 10.09
C LEU A 63 2.78 -15.27 9.69
N CYS A 64 3.05 -15.12 8.40
CA CYS A 64 3.99 -14.10 7.90
C CYS A 64 3.54 -12.68 8.30
N TYR A 65 2.25 -12.36 8.15
CA TYR A 65 1.70 -11.08 8.58
C TYR A 65 1.88 -10.85 10.08
N ILE A 66 1.48 -11.81 10.92
CA ILE A 66 1.57 -11.71 12.38
C ILE A 66 3.02 -11.58 12.87
N ILE A 67 3.95 -12.36 12.29
CA ILE A 67 5.36 -12.29 12.66
C ILE A 67 5.94 -10.93 12.29
N MET A 68 5.68 -10.44 11.08
CA MET A 68 6.23 -9.15 10.64
C MET A 68 5.59 -7.97 11.37
N SER A 69 4.28 -8.01 11.64
CA SER A 69 3.61 -7.00 12.47
C SER A 69 4.15 -7.01 13.90
N GLY A 70 4.36 -8.19 14.50
CA GLY A 70 4.97 -8.33 15.82
C GLY A 70 6.43 -7.85 15.88
N LEU A 71 7.24 -8.15 14.86
CA LEU A 71 8.61 -7.63 14.77
C LEU A 71 8.63 -6.10 14.69
N SER A 72 7.74 -5.53 13.87
CA SER A 72 7.61 -4.06 13.77
C SER A 72 7.23 -3.43 15.11
N SER A 73 6.35 -4.08 15.89
CA SER A 73 5.86 -3.57 17.17
C SER A 73 6.96 -3.55 18.23
N VAL A 74 7.76 -4.62 18.32
CA VAL A 74 8.90 -4.72 19.25
C VAL A 74 9.95 -3.67 18.92
N LEU A 75 10.24 -3.44 17.63
CA LEU A 75 11.17 -2.39 17.19
C LEU A 75 10.66 -0.99 17.57
N LEU A 76 9.36 -0.71 17.36
CA LEU A 76 8.76 0.56 17.76
C LEU A 76 8.85 0.79 19.27
N VAL A 77 8.44 -0.18 20.10
CA VAL A 77 8.45 -0.04 21.57
C VAL A 77 9.88 0.10 22.10
N SER A 78 10.81 -0.70 21.60
CA SER A 78 12.22 -0.62 22.04
C SER A 78 12.85 0.73 21.66
N GLY A 79 12.54 1.27 20.48
CA GLY A 79 12.97 2.60 20.06
C GLY A 79 12.35 3.74 20.87
N LEU A 80 11.10 3.59 21.34
CA LEU A 80 10.43 4.57 22.19
C LEU A 80 10.92 4.56 23.65
N LEU A 81 11.27 3.39 24.20
CA LEU A 81 11.67 3.26 25.61
C LEU A 81 13.15 3.57 25.86
N VAL A 82 14.03 3.35 24.87
CA VAL A 82 15.49 3.51 25.02
C VAL A 82 15.97 4.72 24.22
N SER A 83 16.41 5.76 24.92
CA SER A 83 16.83 7.06 24.34
C SER A 83 18.02 7.02 23.36
N GLY A 84 18.65 5.86 23.16
CA GLY A 84 19.73 5.65 22.18
C GLY A 84 19.32 4.91 20.90
N LEU A 85 18.09 4.40 20.82
CA LEU A 85 17.64 3.49 19.75
C LEU A 85 16.58 4.11 18.83
N TYR A 86 16.58 5.44 18.63
CA TYR A 86 15.59 6.10 17.78
C TYR A 86 15.52 5.56 16.34
N TYR A 87 16.63 5.06 15.79
CA TYR A 87 16.62 4.36 14.48
C TYR A 87 15.71 3.13 14.45
N PHE A 88 15.44 2.48 15.58
CA PHE A 88 14.51 1.35 15.65
C PHE A 88 13.06 1.77 15.45
N VAL A 89 12.71 3.03 15.79
CA VAL A 89 11.38 3.57 15.46
C VAL A 89 11.21 3.58 13.94
N TYR A 90 12.20 4.12 13.21
CA TYR A 90 12.20 4.10 11.75
C TYR A 90 12.14 2.69 11.17
N PHE A 91 13.02 1.77 11.60
CA PHE A 91 12.98 0.39 11.12
C PHE A 91 11.67 -0.32 11.45
N GLY A 92 11.05 -0.02 12.59
CA GLY A 92 9.71 -0.48 12.93
C GLY A 92 8.69 -0.09 11.86
N PHE A 93 8.67 1.18 11.45
CA PHE A 93 7.79 1.64 10.37
C PHE A 93 8.17 1.08 8.98
N VAL A 94 9.46 0.95 8.66
CA VAL A 94 9.92 0.32 7.41
C VAL A 94 9.39 -1.11 7.31
N VAL A 95 9.49 -1.90 8.38
CA VAL A 95 8.92 -3.26 8.45
C VAL A 95 7.41 -3.22 8.29
N LYS A 96 6.72 -2.32 9.01
CA LYS A 96 5.25 -2.24 9.06
C LYS A 96 4.62 -1.83 7.74
N PHE A 97 5.28 -0.92 7.00
CA PHE A 97 4.87 -0.48 5.68
C PHE A 97 5.39 -1.36 4.54
N GLY A 98 6.31 -2.29 4.84
CA GLY A 98 6.92 -3.16 3.84
C GLY A 98 7.85 -2.42 2.88
N LEU A 99 8.57 -1.41 3.37
CA LEU A 99 9.62 -0.77 2.58
C LEU A 99 10.85 -1.69 2.52
N PHE A 100 11.72 -1.45 1.54
CA PHE A 100 12.95 -2.20 1.33
C PHE A 100 13.84 -2.05 2.57
N PRO A 101 14.45 -3.14 3.07
CA PRO A 101 14.55 -4.49 2.48
C PRO A 101 13.35 -5.43 2.78
N PHE A 102 12.41 -5.01 3.62
CA PHE A 102 11.31 -5.84 4.12
C PHE A 102 10.07 -5.84 3.22
N MET A 103 10.20 -5.66 1.91
CA MET A 103 9.03 -5.61 1.02
C MET A 103 8.39 -6.97 0.73
N PHE A 104 9.16 -8.06 0.75
CA PHE A 104 8.72 -9.37 0.26
C PHE A 104 7.60 -10.02 1.08
N TRP A 105 7.45 -9.67 2.36
CA TRP A 105 6.32 -10.19 3.14
C TRP A 105 4.98 -9.66 2.61
N VAL A 106 4.94 -8.41 2.15
CA VAL A 106 3.72 -7.81 1.57
C VAL A 106 3.27 -8.60 0.34
N TYR A 107 4.21 -9.00 -0.52
CA TYR A 107 3.92 -9.84 -1.69
C TYR A 107 3.29 -11.18 -1.32
N ARG A 108 3.81 -11.86 -0.30
CA ARG A 108 3.28 -13.14 0.17
C ARG A 108 1.87 -13.01 0.77
N VAL A 109 1.62 -11.89 1.44
CA VAL A 109 0.34 -11.62 2.08
C VAL A 109 -0.71 -11.20 1.03
N PHE A 110 -0.32 -10.42 0.01
CA PHE A 110 -1.22 -9.96 -1.04
C PHE A 110 -1.64 -11.09 -1.98
N SER A 111 -0.74 -12.02 -2.31
CA SER A 111 -1.03 -13.10 -3.26
C SER A 111 -2.11 -14.09 -2.80
N VAL A 112 -2.36 -14.17 -1.50
CA VAL A 112 -3.39 -15.04 -0.91
C VAL A 112 -4.51 -14.23 -0.25
N GLY A 113 -4.36 -12.91 -0.16
CA GLY A 113 -5.29 -12.03 0.55
C GLY A 113 -6.51 -11.71 -0.29
N ASN A 114 -7.67 -11.59 0.37
CA ASN A 114 -8.87 -11.06 -0.29
C ASN A 114 -8.74 -9.56 -0.55
N TRP A 115 -9.47 -9.04 -1.53
CA TRP A 115 -9.52 -7.61 -1.83
C TRP A 115 -9.89 -6.71 -0.65
N VAL A 116 -10.74 -7.16 0.27
CA VAL A 116 -11.05 -6.42 1.51
C VAL A 116 -9.82 -6.32 2.42
N PHE A 117 -9.11 -7.44 2.61
CA PHE A 117 -7.87 -7.44 3.37
C PHE A 117 -6.82 -6.54 2.70
N ILE A 118 -6.67 -6.67 1.39
CA ILE A 118 -5.78 -5.84 0.58
C ILE A 118 -6.14 -4.36 0.73
N TYR A 119 -7.42 -3.99 0.75
CA TYR A 119 -7.87 -2.62 1.00
C TYR A 119 -7.44 -2.11 2.37
N LEU A 120 -7.71 -2.86 3.43
CA LEU A 120 -7.37 -2.45 4.79
C LEU A 120 -5.86 -2.26 4.96
N LEU A 121 -5.05 -3.17 4.42
CA LEU A 121 -3.59 -3.06 4.50
C LEU A 121 -3.04 -1.97 3.57
N SER A 122 -3.50 -1.91 2.31
CA SER A 122 -2.94 -0.99 1.31
C SER A 122 -3.45 0.44 1.40
N VAL A 123 -4.55 0.72 2.12
CA VAL A 123 -5.14 2.06 2.20
C VAL A 123 -5.25 2.54 3.64
N VAL A 124 -5.96 1.79 4.49
CA VAL A 124 -6.27 2.21 5.86
C VAL A 124 -5.02 2.18 6.74
N ALA A 125 -4.24 1.09 6.68
CA ALA A 125 -3.04 0.92 7.49
C ALA A 125 -1.90 1.91 7.14
N LYS A 126 -2.02 2.66 6.04
CA LYS A 126 -1.05 3.70 5.63
C LYS A 126 -1.33 5.08 6.20
N PHE A 127 -2.51 5.33 6.77
CA PHE A 127 -2.82 6.62 7.39
C PHE A 127 -1.80 7.06 8.46
N PRO A 128 -1.23 6.17 9.30
CA PRO A 128 -0.21 6.57 10.27
C PRO A 128 1.07 7.17 9.67
N VAL A 129 1.31 7.01 8.35
CA VAL A 129 2.42 7.67 7.65
C VAL A 129 2.36 9.20 7.81
N LEU A 130 1.16 9.78 7.87
CA LEU A 130 0.98 11.23 7.99
C LEU A 130 1.64 11.81 9.26
N PHE A 131 1.71 11.02 10.33
CA PHE A 131 2.29 11.44 11.61
C PHE A 131 3.77 11.13 11.71
N PHE A 132 4.35 10.48 10.70
CA PHE A 132 5.70 9.95 10.79
C PHE A 132 6.76 11.03 10.99
N CYS A 133 6.60 12.19 10.36
CA CYS A 133 7.52 13.30 10.57
C CYS A 133 7.52 13.88 11.99
N PHE A 134 6.38 13.86 12.67
CA PHE A 134 6.32 14.30 14.07
C PHE A 134 7.00 13.31 15.02
N LEU A 135 7.08 12.03 14.64
CA LEU A 135 7.69 10.98 15.45
C LEU A 135 9.20 10.87 15.26
N TYR A 136 9.67 11.22 14.06
CA TYR A 136 11.03 11.00 13.62
C TYR A 136 11.75 12.35 13.39
N GLU A 137 11.83 13.16 14.46
CA GLU A 137 12.56 14.43 14.51
C GLU A 137 14.09 14.23 14.50
N VAL A 138 14.61 13.46 13.54
CA VAL A 138 16.05 13.16 13.44
C VAL A 138 16.64 13.81 12.19
N ASN A 139 17.78 14.49 12.37
CA ASN A 139 18.48 15.26 11.32
C ASN A 139 18.98 14.43 10.11
N ASN A 140 18.97 13.09 10.18
CA ASN A 140 19.55 12.22 9.15
C ASN A 140 18.48 11.74 8.15
N PHE A 141 18.10 12.62 7.23
CA PHE A 141 17.14 12.32 6.16
C PHE A 141 17.69 11.37 5.08
N SER A 142 19.01 11.19 4.99
CA SER A 142 19.68 10.42 3.94
C SER A 142 19.26 8.95 3.90
N LEU A 143 19.06 8.32 5.07
CA LEU A 143 18.61 6.92 5.16
C LEU A 143 17.20 6.74 4.60
N ILE A 144 16.28 7.63 4.96
CA ILE A 144 14.89 7.61 4.47
C ILE A 144 14.87 7.73 2.95
N PHE A 145 15.63 8.69 2.40
CA PHE A 145 15.71 8.89 0.96
C PHE A 145 16.33 7.71 0.23
N LEU A 146 17.34 7.06 0.81
CA LEU A 146 17.96 5.87 0.24
C LEU A 146 16.97 4.70 0.19
N ASP A 147 16.26 4.43 1.28
CA ASP A 147 15.29 3.34 1.34
C ASP A 147 14.09 3.58 0.40
N CYS A 148 13.60 4.82 0.34
CA CYS A 148 12.54 5.21 -0.60
C CYS A 148 13.02 5.15 -2.06
N PHE A 149 14.27 5.51 -2.33
CA PHE A 149 14.85 5.35 -3.66
C PHE A 149 14.94 3.87 -4.05
N LEU A 150 15.45 3.01 -3.16
CA LEU A 150 15.61 1.59 -3.41
C LEU A 150 14.26 0.88 -3.57
N THR A 151 13.25 1.22 -2.78
CA THR A 151 11.90 0.67 -2.95
C THR A 151 11.30 0.98 -4.31
N ILE A 152 11.31 2.25 -4.73
CA ILE A 152 10.78 2.65 -6.04
C ILE A 152 11.59 2.00 -7.17
N PHE A 153 12.91 1.94 -7.02
CA PHE A 153 13.80 1.27 -7.98
C PHE A 153 13.45 -0.21 -8.12
N VAL A 154 13.40 -0.95 -7.03
CA VAL A 154 13.08 -2.39 -7.05
C VAL A 154 11.67 -2.61 -7.61
N CYS A 155 10.67 -1.80 -7.23
CA CYS A 155 9.33 -1.90 -7.80
C CYS A 155 9.31 -1.68 -9.32
N SER A 156 10.16 -0.80 -9.86
CA SER A 156 10.23 -0.57 -11.31
C SER A 156 10.73 -1.81 -12.07
N PHE A 157 11.64 -2.60 -11.49
CA PHE A 157 12.03 -3.90 -12.06
C PHE A 157 10.98 -4.97 -11.85
N LEU A 158 10.43 -5.08 -10.63
CA LEU A 158 9.51 -6.16 -10.29
C LEU A 158 8.20 -6.10 -11.09
N ILE A 159 7.74 -4.93 -11.54
CA ILE A 159 6.57 -4.81 -12.42
C ILE A 159 6.71 -5.66 -13.69
N TRP A 160 7.92 -5.78 -14.25
CA TRP A 160 8.14 -6.53 -15.49
C TRP A 160 8.24 -8.04 -15.29
N PHE A 161 8.79 -8.47 -14.15
CA PHE A 161 9.10 -9.88 -13.90
C PHE A 161 8.09 -10.59 -13.00
N PHE A 162 7.42 -9.85 -12.10
CA PHE A 162 6.60 -10.39 -11.02
C PHE A 162 5.22 -9.73 -10.96
N SER A 163 4.48 -9.83 -12.06
CA SER A 163 3.13 -9.25 -12.21
C SER A 163 2.12 -10.29 -12.71
N LEU A 164 2.16 -11.50 -12.16
CA LEU A 164 1.35 -12.64 -12.60
C LEU A 164 -0.17 -12.46 -12.38
N SER A 165 -0.58 -11.58 -11.45
CA SER A 165 -1.98 -11.36 -11.09
C SER A 165 -2.25 -9.90 -10.69
N TRP A 166 -3.52 -9.52 -10.59
CA TRP A 166 -3.94 -8.17 -10.21
C TRP A 166 -3.48 -7.79 -8.79
N GLU A 167 -3.42 -8.75 -7.87
CA GLU A 167 -2.94 -8.54 -6.50
C GLU A 167 -1.46 -8.13 -6.49
N TYR A 168 -0.64 -8.71 -7.36
CA TYR A 168 0.77 -8.33 -7.51
C TYR A 168 0.93 -6.95 -8.13
N ILE A 169 0.15 -6.63 -9.18
CA ILE A 169 0.15 -5.30 -9.80
C ILE A 169 -0.21 -4.24 -8.77
N TRP A 170 -1.27 -4.49 -7.99
CA TRP A 170 -1.67 -3.60 -6.91
C TRP A 170 -0.62 -3.50 -5.81
N CYS A 171 0.06 -4.59 -5.47
CA CYS A 171 1.18 -4.58 -4.52
C CYS A 171 2.27 -3.59 -4.95
N HIS A 172 2.73 -3.64 -6.21
CA HIS A 172 3.73 -2.70 -6.76
C HIS A 172 3.29 -1.25 -6.64
N ILE A 173 2.05 -0.96 -7.03
CA ILE A 173 1.44 0.38 -6.95
C ILE A 173 1.32 0.84 -5.50
N SER A 174 0.96 -0.08 -4.61
CA SER A 174 0.80 0.22 -3.19
C SER A 174 2.14 0.48 -2.49
N LEU A 175 3.21 -0.22 -2.85
CA LEU A 175 4.53 -0.04 -2.23
C LEU A 175 5.20 1.25 -2.71
N SER A 176 5.14 1.52 -4.01
CA SER A 176 5.68 2.77 -4.58
C SER A 176 4.97 4.01 -4.03
N SER A 177 3.65 3.93 -3.83
CA SER A 177 2.87 5.02 -3.23
C SER A 177 3.19 5.27 -1.74
N VAL A 178 3.55 4.24 -0.96
CA VAL A 178 4.02 4.48 0.42
C VAL A 178 5.38 5.15 0.41
N ALA A 179 6.31 4.64 -0.40
CA ALA A 179 7.65 5.21 -0.49
C ALA A 179 7.60 6.70 -0.84
N THR A 180 6.75 7.09 -1.80
CA THR A 180 6.57 8.51 -2.13
C THR A 180 5.84 9.30 -1.05
N LEU A 181 4.81 8.75 -0.40
CA LEU A 181 4.14 9.40 0.73
C LEU A 181 5.11 9.67 1.90
N VAL A 182 6.00 8.73 2.21
CA VAL A 182 7.04 8.90 3.24
C VAL A 182 7.99 10.03 2.85
N VAL A 183 8.47 10.08 1.61
CA VAL A 183 9.32 11.19 1.12
C VAL A 183 8.61 12.53 1.23
N VAL A 184 7.35 12.60 0.78
CA VAL A 184 6.54 13.83 0.83
C VAL A 184 6.33 14.29 2.26
N CYS A 185 6.11 13.36 3.20
CA CYS A 185 5.94 13.68 4.62
C CYS A 185 7.15 14.48 5.14
N PHE A 186 8.39 14.03 4.82
CA PHE A 186 9.61 14.70 5.29
C PHE A 186 9.98 15.97 4.52
N CYS A 187 9.54 16.11 3.28
CA CYS A 187 9.99 17.20 2.40
C CYS A 187 9.00 18.36 2.28
N SER A 188 7.73 18.11 2.54
CA SER A 188 6.64 19.06 2.32
C SER A 188 5.83 19.29 3.59
N SER A 189 4.92 20.26 3.55
CA SER A 189 4.03 20.51 4.68
C SER A 189 3.04 19.36 4.87
N ILE A 190 2.58 19.20 6.11
CA ILE A 190 1.53 18.22 6.48
C ILE A 190 0.27 18.36 5.62
N GLU A 191 -0.08 19.58 5.20
CA GLU A 191 -1.23 19.88 4.36
C GLU A 191 -1.11 19.23 2.97
N VAL A 192 0.07 19.33 2.34
CA VAL A 192 0.33 18.72 1.03
C VAL A 192 0.35 17.20 1.14
N CYS A 193 0.95 16.66 2.20
CA CYS A 193 0.97 15.22 2.46
C CYS A 193 -0.46 14.67 2.68
N ALA A 194 -1.27 15.35 3.48
CA ALA A 194 -2.66 14.98 3.74
C ALA A 194 -3.53 15.05 2.47
N PHE A 195 -3.32 16.08 1.64
CA PHE A 195 -3.99 16.20 0.33
C PHE A 195 -3.67 15.00 -0.56
N ILE A 196 -2.39 14.64 -0.71
CA ILE A 196 -1.97 13.49 -1.54
C ILE A 196 -2.54 12.18 -0.99
N TYR A 197 -2.52 11.99 0.33
CA TYR A 197 -3.10 10.80 0.96
C TYR A 197 -4.62 10.70 0.74
N PHE A 198 -5.37 11.80 0.87
CA PHE A 198 -6.82 11.80 0.64
C PHE A 198 -7.18 11.43 -0.80
N TYR A 199 -6.43 11.97 -1.77
CA TYR A 199 -6.58 11.57 -3.17
C TYR A 199 -6.24 10.09 -3.38
N TYR A 200 -5.16 9.61 -2.76
CA TYR A 200 -4.82 8.19 -2.78
C TYR A 200 -5.93 7.31 -2.19
N PHE A 201 -6.54 7.72 -1.07
CA PHE A 201 -7.64 7.01 -0.42
C PHE A 201 -8.87 6.88 -1.34
N LEU A 202 -9.28 7.98 -1.99
CA LEU A 202 -10.40 7.97 -2.93
C LEU A 202 -10.10 7.15 -4.18
N TRP A 203 -8.92 7.33 -4.76
CA TRP A 203 -8.51 6.58 -5.94
C TRP A 203 -8.40 5.08 -5.66
N ALA A 204 -7.76 4.71 -4.56
CA ALA A 204 -7.55 3.32 -4.18
C ALA A 204 -8.83 2.59 -3.77
N SER A 205 -9.78 3.28 -3.14
CA SER A 205 -11.10 2.69 -2.85
C SER A 205 -11.85 2.35 -4.13
N LEU A 206 -11.85 3.25 -5.12
CA LEU A 206 -12.47 3.01 -6.43
C LEU A 206 -11.77 1.90 -7.23
N SER A 207 -10.44 1.85 -7.23
CA SER A 207 -9.70 0.79 -7.93
C SER A 207 -9.92 -0.58 -7.31
N ILE A 208 -10.02 -0.69 -5.98
CA ILE A 208 -10.26 -1.97 -5.33
C ILE A 208 -11.70 -2.45 -5.55
N ILE A 209 -12.69 -1.54 -5.53
CA ILE A 209 -14.06 -1.88 -5.95
C ILE A 209 -14.06 -2.41 -7.38
N TYR A 210 -13.31 -1.77 -8.27
CA TYR A 210 -13.13 -2.25 -9.64
C TYR A 210 -12.51 -3.66 -9.67
N PHE A 211 -11.43 -3.91 -8.93
CA PHE A 211 -10.80 -5.24 -8.91
C PHE A 211 -11.69 -6.35 -8.35
N ILE A 212 -12.53 -6.05 -7.34
CA ILE A 212 -13.52 -7.01 -6.82
C ILE A 212 -14.50 -7.42 -7.94
N VAL A 213 -14.98 -6.46 -8.72
CA VAL A 213 -15.90 -6.73 -9.84
C VAL A 213 -15.19 -7.50 -10.96
N VAL A 214 -13.94 -7.14 -11.27
CA VAL A 214 -13.15 -7.77 -12.32
C VAL A 214 -12.75 -9.20 -11.98
N SER A 215 -12.40 -9.50 -10.73
CA SER A 215 -11.97 -10.85 -10.33
C SER A 215 -13.06 -11.91 -10.54
N ASP A 216 -14.33 -11.51 -10.52
CA ASP A 216 -15.47 -12.41 -10.68
C ASP A 216 -15.91 -12.59 -12.14
N ILE A 217 -15.43 -11.74 -13.07
CA ILE A 217 -15.89 -11.69 -14.46
C ILE A 217 -14.75 -12.09 -15.41
N SER A 218 -14.94 -13.18 -16.15
CA SER A 218 -13.95 -13.68 -17.13
C SER A 218 -13.82 -12.79 -18.37
N ASP A 219 -14.89 -12.08 -18.75
CA ASP A 219 -14.97 -11.31 -19.99
C ASP A 219 -15.04 -9.81 -19.71
N LEU A 220 -13.89 -9.14 -19.79
CA LEU A 220 -13.77 -7.71 -19.58
C LEU A 220 -14.05 -6.93 -20.87
N LYS A 221 -15.30 -6.87 -21.32
CA LYS A 221 -15.67 -6.07 -22.51
C LYS A 221 -16.62 -4.92 -22.18
N GLY A 222 -16.51 -3.85 -22.96
CA GLY A 222 -17.42 -2.69 -22.90
C GLY A 222 -17.09 -1.70 -21.78
N TYR A 223 -18.03 -1.44 -20.88
CA TYR A 223 -17.93 -0.38 -19.86
C TYR A 223 -16.75 -0.56 -18.89
N LEU A 224 -16.42 -1.80 -18.53
CA LEU A 224 -15.31 -2.12 -17.63
C LEU A 224 -13.95 -1.66 -18.18
N PHE A 225 -13.76 -1.68 -19.49
CA PHE A 225 -12.55 -1.14 -20.13
C PHE A 225 -12.42 0.37 -19.95
N TRP A 226 -13.53 1.12 -20.08
CA TRP A 226 -13.51 2.56 -19.84
C TRP A 226 -13.25 2.88 -18.37
N CYS A 227 -13.78 2.10 -17.45
CA CYS A 227 -13.44 2.19 -16.03
C CYS A 227 -11.95 1.91 -15.78
N PHE A 228 -11.37 0.89 -16.42
CA PHE A 228 -9.93 0.61 -16.38
C PHE A 228 -9.11 1.83 -16.84
N CYS A 229 -9.47 2.41 -17.99
CA CYS A 229 -8.80 3.58 -18.54
C CYS A 229 -8.91 4.82 -17.64
N PHE A 230 -10.03 4.98 -16.93
CA PHE A 230 -10.25 6.10 -16.02
C PHE A 230 -9.53 5.90 -14.68
N LEU A 231 -9.50 4.67 -14.17
CA LEU A 231 -8.99 4.35 -12.84
C LEU A 231 -7.50 4.00 -12.80
N LEU A 232 -6.91 3.40 -13.84
CA LEU A 232 -5.53 2.88 -13.76
C LEU A 232 -4.59 3.53 -14.78
N LEU A 233 -5.09 3.88 -15.97
CA LEU A 233 -4.29 4.56 -16.99
C LEU A 233 -4.25 6.06 -16.75
N VAL A 234 -3.08 6.64 -16.96
CA VAL A 234 -2.87 8.09 -16.97
C VAL A 234 -3.40 8.65 -18.30
N THR A 235 -4.66 9.05 -18.28
CA THR A 235 -5.33 9.86 -19.31
C THR A 235 -5.59 11.26 -18.76
N PRO A 236 -5.80 12.30 -19.60
CA PRO A 236 -5.90 13.69 -19.14
C PRO A 236 -6.97 13.95 -18.06
N VAL A 237 -8.01 13.11 -17.97
CA VAL A 237 -9.12 13.25 -17.00
C VAL A 237 -9.05 12.17 -15.90
N SER A 238 -8.07 11.27 -15.94
CA SER A 238 -7.97 10.13 -15.03
C SER A 238 -7.57 10.52 -13.60
N LEU A 239 -8.03 9.72 -12.62
CA LEU A 239 -7.65 9.89 -11.22
C LEU A 239 -6.16 9.65 -10.92
N PRO A 240 -5.48 8.64 -11.52
CA PRO A 240 -4.03 8.44 -11.37
C PRO A 240 -3.20 9.66 -11.76
N LEU A 241 -3.63 10.43 -12.76
CA LEU A 241 -2.89 11.62 -13.20
C LEU A 241 -2.83 12.66 -12.09
N ILE A 242 -3.96 12.95 -11.43
CA ILE A 242 -4.04 13.93 -10.35
C ILE A 242 -3.16 13.48 -9.18
N TYR A 243 -3.21 12.19 -8.82
CA TYR A 243 -2.36 11.62 -7.78
C TYR A 243 -0.86 11.76 -8.13
N LYS A 244 -0.44 11.34 -9.33
CA LYS A 244 0.98 11.40 -9.75
C LYS A 244 1.49 12.83 -9.83
N LEU A 245 0.69 13.77 -10.32
CA LEU A 245 1.06 15.19 -10.34
C LEU A 245 1.18 15.75 -8.92
N GLY A 246 0.24 15.42 -8.03
CA GLY A 246 0.31 15.79 -6.62
C GLY A 246 1.59 15.28 -5.96
N VAL A 247 1.94 14.00 -6.18
CA VAL A 247 3.20 13.43 -5.70
C VAL A 247 4.41 14.16 -6.28
N THR A 248 4.44 14.43 -7.59
CA THR A 248 5.57 15.17 -8.17
C THR A 248 5.72 16.53 -7.51
N PHE A 249 4.63 17.28 -7.30
CA PHE A 249 4.65 18.58 -6.63
C PHE A 249 5.19 18.50 -5.20
N GLY A 250 4.74 17.50 -4.42
CA GLY A 250 5.24 17.28 -3.06
C GLY A 250 6.72 16.88 -3.00
N VAL A 251 7.23 16.20 -4.03
CA VAL A 251 8.62 15.70 -4.10
C VAL A 251 9.57 16.73 -4.75
N LEU A 252 9.07 17.78 -5.41
CA LEU A 252 9.90 18.78 -6.14
C LEU A 252 11.04 19.36 -5.29
N TYR A 253 10.79 19.58 -3.99
CA TYR A 253 11.75 20.20 -3.07
C TYR A 253 12.66 19.19 -2.35
N SER A 254 12.58 17.90 -2.68
CA SER A 254 13.35 16.84 -2.02
C SER A 254 14.73 16.62 -2.66
N SER A 255 14.87 15.59 -3.50
CA SER A 255 16.09 15.30 -4.26
C SER A 255 15.76 14.94 -5.70
N ILE A 256 16.65 15.35 -6.60
CA ILE A 256 16.54 15.04 -8.04
C ILE A 256 16.57 13.52 -8.27
N TYR A 257 17.30 12.76 -7.45
CA TYR A 257 17.38 11.30 -7.55
C TYR A 257 16.02 10.63 -7.37
N ILE A 258 15.22 11.10 -6.40
CA ILE A 258 13.89 10.53 -6.14
C ILE A 258 12.93 10.89 -7.28
N LEU A 259 12.98 12.12 -7.77
CA LEU A 259 12.17 12.54 -8.93
C LEU A 259 12.48 11.70 -10.17
N LEU A 260 13.77 11.46 -10.46
CA LEU A 260 14.19 10.63 -11.58
C LEU A 260 13.69 9.20 -11.44
N ILE A 261 13.89 8.55 -10.29
CA ILE A 261 13.43 7.16 -10.14
C ILE A 261 11.90 7.06 -10.14
N TRP A 262 11.20 8.05 -9.58
CA TRP A 262 9.74 8.14 -9.64
C TRP A 262 9.23 8.26 -11.08
N SER A 263 9.90 9.06 -11.92
CA SER A 263 9.55 9.17 -13.34
C SER A 263 9.77 7.87 -14.10
N ILE A 264 10.89 7.18 -13.85
CA ILE A 264 11.18 5.86 -14.45
C ILE A 264 10.11 4.85 -14.03
N TYR A 265 9.79 4.78 -12.74
CA TYR A 265 8.74 3.91 -12.21
C TYR A 265 7.38 4.23 -12.86
N SER A 266 6.97 5.50 -12.84
CA SER A 266 5.69 5.95 -13.39
C SER A 266 5.55 5.63 -14.88
N PHE A 267 6.63 5.77 -15.65
CA PHE A 267 6.66 5.38 -17.06
C PHE A 267 6.54 3.86 -17.22
N SER A 268 7.32 3.09 -16.46
CA SER A 268 7.32 1.62 -16.52
C SER A 268 5.96 1.02 -16.17
N GLU A 269 5.32 1.51 -15.11
CA GLU A 269 3.99 1.09 -14.65
C GLU A 269 2.93 1.37 -15.72
N GLN A 270 2.94 2.57 -16.30
CA GLN A 270 1.94 2.95 -17.29
C GLN A 270 2.14 2.21 -18.61
N PHE A 271 3.38 2.05 -19.06
CA PHE A 271 3.68 1.24 -20.23
C PHE A 271 3.22 -0.21 -20.05
N PHE A 272 3.45 -0.79 -18.87
CA PHE A 272 2.97 -2.12 -18.54
C PHE A 272 1.44 -2.22 -18.56
N LEU A 273 0.73 -1.26 -17.95
CA LEU A 273 -0.73 -1.23 -17.95
C LEU A 273 -1.32 -1.03 -19.36
N TYR A 274 -0.69 -0.23 -20.22
CA TYR A 274 -1.09 -0.10 -21.63
C TYR A 274 -0.90 -1.40 -22.40
N LYS A 275 0.21 -2.11 -22.18
CA LYS A 275 0.45 -3.43 -22.76
C LYS A 275 -0.62 -4.44 -22.29
N LEU A 276 -0.89 -4.48 -20.99
CA LEU A 276 -1.92 -5.33 -20.40
C LEU A 276 -3.30 -5.01 -20.99
N ALA A 277 -3.64 -3.73 -21.12
CA ALA A 277 -4.88 -3.30 -21.76
C ALA A 277 -4.99 -3.78 -23.22
N GLY A 278 -3.91 -3.69 -23.99
CA GLY A 278 -3.88 -4.18 -25.37
C GLY A 278 -4.06 -5.69 -25.49
N GLU A 279 -3.33 -6.46 -24.68
CA GLU A 279 -3.31 -7.93 -24.72
C GLU A 279 -4.57 -8.56 -24.12
N PHE A 280 -5.15 -8.02 -23.04
CA PHE A 280 -6.35 -8.59 -22.44
C PHE A 280 -7.66 -8.14 -23.11
N PHE A 281 -7.73 -6.92 -23.62
CA PHE A 281 -9.02 -6.34 -24.04
C PHE A 281 -9.21 -6.24 -25.57
N LEU A 282 -8.13 -6.14 -26.35
CA LEU A 282 -8.21 -5.87 -27.80
C LEU A 282 -7.80 -7.07 -28.66
N SER A 283 -6.75 -7.79 -28.30
CA SER A 283 -6.33 -9.01 -28.99
C SER A 283 -6.55 -10.21 -28.09
N ASN A 284 -7.47 -11.12 -28.43
CA ASN A 284 -7.61 -12.43 -27.77
C ASN A 284 -6.36 -13.34 -27.90
N VAL A 285 -5.18 -12.78 -28.20
CA VAL A 285 -3.92 -13.48 -28.11
C VAL A 285 -3.57 -13.52 -26.63
N TYR A 286 -4.06 -14.58 -25.97
CA TYR A 286 -3.53 -15.03 -24.70
C TYR A 286 -2.00 -15.15 -24.85
N ASN A 287 -1.26 -14.14 -24.41
CA ASN A 287 -0.07 -14.47 -23.66
C ASN A 287 -0.60 -15.27 -22.46
N ASN A 288 -0.08 -16.47 -22.22
CA ASN A 288 -0.51 -17.25 -21.07
C ASN A 288 -0.02 -16.55 -19.81
N TRP A 289 -0.90 -15.73 -19.23
CA TRP A 289 -0.79 -15.22 -17.86
C TRP A 289 -1.53 -16.19 -16.92
N VAL A 290 -1.19 -17.48 -17.03
CA VAL A 290 -1.55 -18.57 -16.11
C VAL A 290 -0.32 -19.45 -15.94
#